data_AF-A0A925FF63-F1
#
_entry.id   AF-A0A925FF63-F1
#
_cell.length_a   1.000
_cell.length_b   1.000
_cell.length_c   1.000
_cell.angle_alpha   90.00
_cell.angle_beta   90.00
_cell.angle_gamma   90.00
#
_symmetry.space_group_name_H-M   'P 1'
#
loop_
_entity.id
_entity.type
_entity.pdbx_description
1 polymer ?
#
loop_
_entity_poly.entity_id
_entity_poly.type
_entity_poly.pdbx_seq_one_letter_code
_entity_poly.pdbx_strand_id
1 'polypeptide(L)'
;MPDRDLGLGRDITRRDFLNGLAVGIGALGALSSSDLLRAGIYQTATEDYPPAKMGLRGSHDGAFEVAHRMRDGAKADVFGRAEAVDTKYDLIVVGAGISGLSAAHFFRQQAGPNARILILDNHDDFGGHARRNEFTVDGKTLLGYGGTQSIDTPGQYSPVAKGLLKELAIDTQAFYKNFDQKYFARLKLGEGTFFDKETFGKDSLVAKPEGMTWRAFFLKAPLTPAVRRDLTRLYSEKKDYLVGKTNAEKLLLLAKTSYKDWLLTHVKVSKEALPYLQPSTHDYFGVGIDAVPAGDCRGLGHPGFSGLGLGHEAGPGQGLTSQLDHDEPYIFHFPDGNASVARLLVRKLIPGVLDGTTMTDIVTARARYGALDTPRNPVRLRLASTAVNVRHARPNGTGDVEVTYVRGSKTYKATAAKCVLACWHGIIPHICPELPAAQKEALKYGVKVPLVYTNVAVRNWTGLSKQGVHEIRSPGMYWLRTEVDFPVSIGTYQFSKGPQDPVVLFMMRSPCKPGFSARDQQRLGRNELFATPYATYEKEVRSQLARMLGPGGFDPARDIAGITVNRWSHGYAYEYNSLYDPVWPAGQAPCEIARQGRGNITIANSDAAAYAYTNAAIDQAHRAVGELARKA
;
A
#
# COMPACT_ATOMS: atom_id res chain seq x y z
N MET A 1 19.85 14.03 19.21
CA MET A 1 19.71 15.46 18.85
C MET A 1 18.50 16.02 19.60
N PRO A 2 18.58 17.22 20.20
CA PRO A 2 17.42 17.90 20.78
C PRO A 2 16.31 18.14 19.74
N ASP A 3 15.04 18.15 20.17
CA ASP A 3 13.87 18.33 19.29
C ASP A 3 13.91 19.65 18.48
N ARG A 4 14.49 20.71 19.08
CA ARG A 4 14.75 21.99 18.41
C ARG A 4 15.64 21.84 17.18
N ASP A 5 16.72 21.07 17.31
CA ASP A 5 17.71 20.90 16.25
C ASP A 5 17.19 19.98 15.13
N LEU A 6 16.20 19.13 15.43
CA LEU A 6 15.43 18.38 14.42
C LEU A 6 14.42 19.26 13.66
N GLY A 7 14.13 20.47 14.15
CA GLY A 7 13.15 21.37 13.55
C GLY A 7 11.69 20.99 13.81
N LEU A 8 11.39 20.23 14.88
CA LEU A 8 10.02 19.77 15.19
C LEU A 8 9.02 20.91 15.46
N GLY A 9 9.51 22.11 15.79
CA GLY A 9 8.72 23.32 15.97
C GLY A 9 8.73 24.29 14.77
N ARG A 10 9.37 23.94 13.64
CA ARG A 10 9.30 24.77 12.43
C ARG A 10 8.03 24.45 11.67
N ASP A 11 7.40 25.49 11.13
CA ASP A 11 6.28 25.34 10.21
C ASP A 11 6.78 24.65 8.92
N ILE A 12 6.58 23.34 8.85
CA ILE A 12 6.11 22.75 7.61
C ILE A 12 4.75 23.39 7.37
N THR A 13 4.37 23.78 6.15
CA THR A 13 3.00 24.26 5.87
C THR A 13 1.99 23.15 6.19
N ARG A 14 1.65 23.02 7.47
CA ARG A 14 0.73 22.07 8.06
C ARG A 14 -0.64 22.67 7.86
N ARG A 15 -1.17 22.57 6.63
CA ARG A 15 -2.54 23.04 6.36
C ARG A 15 -3.62 22.30 7.17
N ASP A 16 -3.26 21.25 7.92
CA ASP A 16 -4.18 20.46 8.75
C ASP A 16 -3.77 20.33 10.24
N PHE A 17 -3.00 21.27 10.83
CA PHE A 17 -2.78 21.24 12.29
C PHE A 17 -3.96 21.82 13.08
N LEU A 18 -5.14 21.21 12.92
CA LEU A 18 -6.24 21.30 13.89
C LEU A 18 -6.66 19.92 14.42
N ASN A 19 -5.85 18.88 14.24
CA ASN A 19 -6.20 17.50 14.61
C ASN A 19 -5.20 16.85 15.59
N GLY A 20 -4.81 17.55 16.67
CA GLY A 20 -3.90 16.99 17.68
C GLY A 20 -3.64 17.89 18.90
N LEU A 21 -4.70 18.22 19.64
CA LEU A 21 -4.78 18.80 21.01
C LEU A 21 -3.83 19.96 21.41
N ALA A 22 -4.37 21.19 21.43
CA ALA A 22 -4.40 22.10 22.60
C ALA A 22 -5.23 23.36 22.29
N VAL A 23 -6.55 23.33 22.51
CA VAL A 23 -7.31 24.57 22.75
C VAL A 23 -7.27 24.82 24.25
N GLY A 24 -6.22 25.51 24.69
CA GLY A 24 -6.13 26.07 26.02
C GLY A 24 -6.69 27.48 26.04
N ILE A 25 -8.02 27.64 26.16
CA ILE A 25 -8.66 28.71 26.96
C ILE A 25 -9.92 28.05 27.57
N GLY A 26 -10.01 28.06 28.91
CA GLY A 26 -10.83 27.14 29.71
C GLY A 26 -12.33 27.12 29.41
N ALA A 27 -12.88 25.90 29.23
CA ALA A 27 -14.25 25.45 29.57
C ALA A 27 -14.72 24.16 28.85
N LEU A 28 -13.87 23.38 28.15
CA LEU A 28 -14.32 22.24 27.32
C LEU A 28 -13.69 20.86 27.63
N GLY A 29 -13.18 20.65 28.85
CA GLY A 29 -12.44 19.44 29.25
C GLY A 29 -13.23 18.12 29.37
N ALA A 30 -14.38 17.96 28.70
CA ALA A 30 -15.22 16.76 28.83
C ALA A 30 -15.80 16.22 27.50
N LEU A 31 -15.32 16.68 26.34
CA LEU A 31 -15.85 16.21 25.06
C LEU A 31 -14.99 15.08 24.49
N SER A 32 -15.63 13.94 24.24
CA SER A 32 -15.03 12.82 23.52
C SER A 32 -14.83 13.16 22.04
N SER A 33 -13.97 12.42 21.33
CA SER A 33 -13.85 12.53 19.87
C SER A 33 -15.19 12.35 19.13
N SER A 34 -16.13 11.60 19.71
CA SER A 34 -17.52 11.48 19.24
C SER A 34 -18.35 12.76 19.39
N ASP A 35 -18.06 13.61 20.38
CA ASP A 35 -18.78 14.87 20.60
C ASP A 35 -18.29 15.97 19.65
N LEU A 36 -16.99 15.97 19.32
CA LEU A 36 -16.43 16.84 18.29
C LEU A 36 -16.97 16.52 16.89
N LEU A 37 -17.20 15.23 16.61
CA LEU A 37 -17.87 14.78 15.38
C LEU A 37 -19.34 15.25 15.31
N ARG A 38 -20.02 15.34 16.46
CA ARG A 38 -21.38 15.88 16.58
C ARG A 38 -21.46 17.39 16.42
N ALA A 39 -20.40 18.11 16.80
CA ALA A 39 -20.37 19.58 16.79
C ALA A 39 -20.21 20.22 15.39
N GLY A 40 -20.04 19.43 14.32
CA GLY A 40 -20.04 19.95 12.95
C GLY A 40 -18.91 20.94 12.62
N ILE A 41 -17.82 20.95 13.39
CA ILE A 41 -16.69 21.90 13.29
C ILE A 41 -15.82 21.65 12.04
N TYR A 42 -16.13 20.64 11.23
CA TYR A 42 -15.45 20.38 9.96
C TYR A 42 -16.08 21.18 8.82
N GLN A 43 -15.87 22.49 8.78
CA GLN A 43 -15.96 23.27 7.53
C GLN A 43 -15.37 24.67 7.70
N THR A 44 -14.24 24.93 7.03
CA THR A 44 -14.05 25.98 6.00
C THR A 44 -12.57 26.15 5.65
N ALA A 45 -12.18 25.80 4.43
CA ALA A 45 -11.05 26.37 3.69
C ALA A 45 -11.13 25.94 2.21
N THR A 46 -10.73 26.84 1.31
CA THR A 46 -10.41 26.68 -0.13
C THR A 46 -10.45 25.26 -0.71
N GLU A 47 -11.18 25.04 -1.83
CA GLU A 47 -11.30 23.79 -2.61
C GLU A 47 -10.57 22.58 -1.98
N ASP A 48 -11.30 21.79 -1.18
CA ASP A 48 -10.80 20.57 -0.54
C ASP A 48 -10.13 19.65 -1.59
N TYR A 49 -8.79 19.63 -1.60
CA TYR A 49 -7.96 18.90 -2.56
C TYR A 49 -7.05 17.91 -1.81
N PRO A 50 -7.55 16.69 -1.52
CA PRO A 50 -6.88 15.67 -0.73
C PRO A 50 -5.43 15.34 -1.10
N PRO A 51 -5.01 15.34 -2.39
CA PRO A 51 -3.63 15.00 -2.75
C PRO A 51 -2.58 15.96 -2.19
N ALA A 52 -2.93 17.24 -1.95
CA ALA A 52 -2.02 18.24 -1.40
C ALA A 52 -2.00 18.27 0.15
N LYS A 53 -2.80 17.43 0.83
CA LYS A 53 -2.82 17.34 2.29
C LYS A 53 -1.59 16.59 2.79
N MET A 54 -0.89 17.20 3.75
CA MET A 54 0.26 16.64 4.46
C MET A 54 -0.16 16.00 5.79
N GLY A 55 0.77 15.41 6.53
CA GLY A 55 0.46 14.74 7.80
C GLY A 55 0.04 13.28 7.63
N LEU A 56 -0.81 12.76 8.53
CA LEU A 56 -1.31 11.39 8.45
C LEU A 56 -2.38 11.26 7.35
N ARG A 57 -2.12 10.37 6.40
CA ARG A 57 -2.98 9.98 5.27
C ARG A 57 -3.11 8.45 5.25
N GLY A 58 -3.79 7.91 4.23
CA GLY A 58 -4.17 6.50 4.21
C GLY A 58 -5.30 6.25 5.22
N SER A 59 -5.08 5.39 6.22
CA SER A 59 -5.97 5.21 7.37
C SER A 59 -5.88 6.41 8.33
N HIS A 60 -6.38 7.57 7.91
CA HIS A 60 -6.43 8.82 8.67
C HIS A 60 -7.69 8.93 9.52
N ASP A 61 -7.67 9.82 10.51
CA ASP A 61 -8.84 10.11 11.35
C ASP A 61 -10.00 10.61 10.49
N GLY A 62 -11.21 10.13 10.78
CA GLY A 62 -12.42 10.29 9.98
C GLY A 62 -12.68 9.15 8.99
N ALA A 63 -11.67 8.35 8.61
CA ALA A 63 -11.84 7.29 7.62
C ALA A 63 -12.26 5.94 8.23
N PHE A 64 -11.96 5.64 9.50
CA PHE A 64 -12.09 4.28 10.04
C PHE A 64 -13.07 4.15 11.22
N GLU A 65 -13.46 5.24 11.86
CA GLU A 65 -14.20 5.26 13.13
C GLU A 65 -15.57 4.61 12.99
N VAL A 66 -16.29 4.92 11.92
CA VAL A 66 -17.59 4.31 11.62
C VAL A 66 -17.44 2.80 11.42
N ALA A 67 -16.43 2.37 10.66
CA ALA A 67 -16.18 0.95 10.42
C ALA A 67 -15.74 0.21 11.70
N HIS A 68 -14.95 0.84 12.56
CA HIS A 68 -14.58 0.29 13.87
C HIS A 68 -15.79 0.13 14.78
N ARG A 69 -16.71 1.10 14.82
CA ARG A 69 -17.96 0.95 15.57
C ARG A 69 -18.79 -0.24 15.07
N MET A 70 -18.84 -0.48 13.75
CA MET A 70 -19.49 -1.68 13.18
C MET A 70 -18.79 -2.98 13.60
N ARG A 71 -17.45 -3.00 13.60
CA ARG A 71 -16.65 -4.13 14.13
C ARG A 71 -16.99 -4.40 15.59
N ASP A 72 -17.15 -3.34 16.39
CA ASP A 72 -17.43 -3.39 17.83
C ASP A 72 -18.91 -3.69 18.16
N GLY A 73 -19.71 -4.06 17.16
CA GLY A 73 -21.06 -4.56 17.34
C GLY A 73 -22.16 -3.51 17.21
N ALA A 74 -21.82 -2.26 16.88
CA ALA A 74 -22.83 -1.25 16.57
C ALA A 74 -23.72 -1.72 15.41
N LYS A 75 -25.00 -1.35 15.49
CA LYS A 75 -25.98 -1.54 14.43
C LYS A 75 -26.16 -0.22 13.68
N ALA A 76 -26.69 -0.29 12.46
CA ALA A 76 -26.77 0.86 11.57
C ALA A 76 -27.68 2.00 12.11
N ASP A 77 -28.68 1.67 12.92
CA ASP A 77 -29.59 2.59 13.59
C ASP A 77 -28.92 3.48 14.65
N VAL A 78 -27.80 3.03 15.22
CA VAL A 78 -26.99 3.82 16.17
C VAL A 78 -26.40 5.08 15.51
N PHE A 79 -26.31 5.13 14.18
CA PHE A 79 -25.85 6.30 13.43
C PHE A 79 -26.99 7.27 13.06
N GLY A 80 -28.19 7.05 13.61
CA GLY A 80 -29.37 7.86 13.35
C GLY A 80 -30.28 7.28 12.27
N ARG A 81 -31.48 7.86 12.15
CA ARG A 81 -32.46 7.44 11.15
C ARG A 81 -31.92 7.72 9.75
N ALA A 82 -31.93 6.70 8.89
CA ALA A 82 -31.46 6.82 7.53
C ALA A 82 -32.42 7.69 6.69
N GLU A 83 -31.90 8.76 6.10
CA GLU A 83 -32.57 9.55 5.07
C GLU A 83 -32.57 8.77 3.74
N ALA A 84 -33.73 8.63 3.09
CA ALA A 84 -33.81 7.93 1.81
C ALA A 84 -33.14 8.75 0.70
N VAL A 85 -32.38 8.08 -0.17
CA VAL A 85 -31.88 8.66 -1.40
C VAL A 85 -32.89 8.34 -2.51
N ASP A 86 -33.53 9.36 -3.07
CA ASP A 86 -34.64 9.21 -4.03
C ASP A 86 -34.22 8.57 -5.37
N THR A 87 -32.92 8.48 -5.63
CA THR A 87 -32.39 7.83 -6.83
C THR A 87 -32.26 6.32 -6.61
N LYS A 88 -32.98 5.53 -7.41
CA LYS A 88 -32.70 4.10 -7.60
C LYS A 88 -31.50 3.94 -8.55
N TYR A 89 -30.50 3.16 -8.16
CA TYR A 89 -29.31 2.89 -8.99
C TYR A 89 -29.40 1.50 -9.67
N ASP A 90 -28.62 1.29 -10.71
CA ASP A 90 -28.45 -0.03 -11.32
C ASP A 90 -27.36 -0.82 -10.57
N LEU A 91 -26.34 -0.12 -10.09
CA LEU A 91 -25.27 -0.68 -9.28
C LEU A 91 -24.87 0.27 -8.14
N ILE A 92 -24.69 -0.28 -6.94
CA ILE A 92 -23.88 0.35 -5.89
C ILE A 92 -22.55 -0.40 -5.76
N VAL A 93 -21.44 0.34 -5.70
CA VAL A 93 -20.11 -0.20 -5.39
C VAL A 93 -19.64 0.36 -4.06
N VAL A 94 -19.27 -0.52 -3.13
CA VAL A 94 -18.72 -0.15 -1.82
C VAL A 94 -17.19 -0.26 -1.88
N GLY A 95 -16.52 0.88 -1.95
CA GLY A 95 -15.08 1.06 -2.12
C GLY A 95 -14.74 1.66 -3.49
N ALA A 96 -13.95 2.74 -3.50
CA ALA A 96 -13.44 3.43 -4.69
C ALA A 96 -11.93 3.18 -4.91
N GLY A 97 -11.42 2.05 -4.45
CA GLY A 97 -10.12 1.52 -4.88
C GLY A 97 -10.13 1.06 -6.34
N ILE A 98 -8.96 0.66 -6.87
CA ILE A 98 -8.85 0.15 -8.25
C ILE A 98 -9.88 -0.93 -8.56
N SER A 99 -10.12 -1.87 -7.63
CA SER A 99 -11.14 -2.91 -7.78
C SER A 99 -12.55 -2.32 -7.96
N GLY A 100 -12.98 -1.41 -7.09
CA GLY A 100 -14.32 -0.83 -7.18
C GLY A 100 -14.52 0.07 -8.40
N LEU A 101 -13.52 0.86 -8.76
CA LEU A 101 -13.52 1.66 -9.98
C LEU A 101 -13.56 0.76 -11.23
N SER A 102 -12.82 -0.34 -11.23
CA SER A 102 -12.85 -1.34 -12.32
C SER A 102 -14.21 -2.04 -12.38
N ALA A 103 -14.83 -2.34 -11.24
CA ALA A 103 -16.16 -2.96 -11.20
C ALA A 103 -17.23 -2.04 -11.80
N ALA A 104 -17.19 -0.75 -11.48
CA ALA A 104 -18.06 0.25 -12.09
C ALA A 104 -17.84 0.33 -13.62
N HIS A 105 -16.58 0.28 -14.06
CA HIS A 105 -16.22 0.28 -15.48
C HIS A 105 -16.76 -0.95 -16.23
N PHE A 106 -16.47 -2.16 -15.75
CA PHE A 106 -16.94 -3.39 -16.39
C PHE A 106 -18.46 -3.51 -16.35
N PHE A 107 -19.11 -3.07 -15.27
CA PHE A 107 -20.57 -3.06 -15.22
C PHE A 107 -21.16 -2.10 -16.26
N ARG A 108 -20.60 -0.90 -16.39
CA ARG A 108 -21.04 0.07 -17.41
C ARG A 108 -20.81 -0.42 -18.83
N GLN A 109 -19.76 -1.20 -19.09
CA GLN A 109 -19.55 -1.86 -20.38
C GLN A 109 -20.68 -2.84 -20.71
N GLN A 110 -21.17 -3.60 -19.72
CA GLN A 110 -22.24 -4.58 -19.90
C GLN A 110 -23.64 -3.94 -19.95
N ALA A 111 -23.91 -2.98 -19.05
CA ALA A 111 -25.22 -2.36 -18.87
C ALA A 111 -25.47 -1.14 -19.79
N GLY A 112 -24.41 -0.63 -20.43
CA GLY A 112 -24.47 0.55 -21.30
C GLY A 112 -24.12 1.87 -20.60
N PRO A 113 -23.86 2.93 -21.38
CA PRO A 113 -23.28 4.19 -20.88
C PRO A 113 -24.18 4.97 -19.91
N ASN A 114 -25.49 4.68 -19.92
CA ASN A 114 -26.52 5.33 -19.11
C ASN A 114 -26.78 4.64 -17.76
N ALA A 115 -26.10 3.53 -17.48
CA ALA A 115 -26.22 2.82 -16.21
C ALA A 115 -25.93 3.75 -15.03
N ARG A 116 -26.87 3.84 -14.09
CA ARG A 116 -26.74 4.66 -12.89
C ARG A 116 -25.93 3.91 -11.84
N ILE A 117 -24.73 4.39 -11.55
CA ILE A 117 -23.81 3.74 -10.63
C ILE A 117 -23.47 4.70 -9.49
N LEU A 118 -23.63 4.24 -8.26
CA LEU A 118 -23.15 4.95 -7.07
C LEU A 118 -21.94 4.21 -6.48
N ILE A 119 -20.80 4.90 -6.39
CA ILE A 119 -19.60 4.41 -5.72
C ILE A 119 -19.48 5.13 -4.37
N LEU A 120 -19.35 4.38 -3.28
CA LEU A 120 -19.19 4.90 -1.92
C LEU A 120 -17.78 4.59 -1.43
N ASP A 121 -17.05 5.58 -0.91
CA ASP A 121 -15.76 5.36 -0.24
C ASP A 121 -15.69 6.10 1.09
N ASN A 122 -15.13 5.47 2.10
CA ASN A 122 -14.96 6.04 3.44
C ASN A 122 -13.87 7.13 3.49
N HIS A 123 -12.91 7.10 2.57
CA HIS A 123 -11.83 8.07 2.53
C HIS A 123 -12.26 9.39 1.90
N ASP A 124 -11.45 10.42 2.15
CA ASP A 124 -11.55 11.73 1.53
C ASP A 124 -11.01 11.79 0.10
N ASP A 125 -10.47 10.69 -0.43
CA ASP A 125 -9.90 10.59 -1.77
C ASP A 125 -10.24 9.23 -2.40
N PHE A 126 -10.26 9.17 -3.74
CA PHE A 126 -10.46 7.93 -4.49
C PHE A 126 -9.13 7.22 -4.78
N GLY A 127 -9.20 5.97 -5.27
CA GLY A 127 -8.03 5.15 -5.61
C GLY A 127 -7.65 4.14 -4.53
N GLY A 128 -8.14 4.31 -3.30
CA GLY A 128 -7.85 3.40 -2.18
C GLY A 128 -6.35 3.42 -1.86
N HIS A 129 -5.69 2.26 -1.96
CA HIS A 129 -4.24 2.12 -1.73
C HIS A 129 -3.39 2.83 -2.82
N ALA A 130 -3.96 3.08 -4.01
CA ALA A 130 -3.34 3.84 -5.08
C ALA A 130 -3.52 5.36 -4.85
N ARG A 131 -2.98 5.86 -3.74
CA ARG A 131 -3.12 7.24 -3.29
C ARG A 131 -2.02 8.13 -3.86
N ARG A 132 -2.38 9.36 -4.23
CA ARG A 132 -1.45 10.40 -4.69
C ARG A 132 -1.07 11.34 -3.55
N ASN A 133 0.19 11.76 -3.51
CA ASN A 133 0.65 12.87 -2.68
C ASN A 133 1.25 13.95 -3.58
N GLU A 134 0.95 15.21 -3.28
CA GLU A 134 1.48 16.37 -3.99
C GLU A 134 2.14 17.34 -3.01
N PHE A 135 3.29 17.86 -3.43
CA PHE A 135 4.00 18.92 -2.72
C PHE A 135 4.30 20.06 -3.68
N THR A 136 4.36 21.28 -3.16
CA THR A 136 4.93 22.43 -3.89
C THR A 136 6.15 22.91 -3.13
N VAL A 137 7.32 22.80 -3.72
CA VAL A 137 8.60 23.20 -3.12
C VAL A 137 9.31 24.12 -4.09
N ASP A 138 9.58 25.36 -3.66
CA ASP A 138 10.28 26.38 -4.45
C ASP A 138 9.69 26.57 -5.86
N GLY A 139 8.35 26.59 -5.95
CA GLY A 139 7.60 26.73 -7.20
C GLY A 139 7.50 25.48 -8.07
N LYS A 140 8.12 24.36 -7.66
CA LYS A 140 8.04 23.07 -8.36
C LYS A 140 7.00 22.16 -7.72
N THR A 141 6.16 21.54 -8.55
CA THR A 141 5.26 20.47 -8.11
C THR A 141 6.02 19.16 -8.04
N LEU A 142 5.98 18.48 -6.89
CA LEU A 142 6.52 17.15 -6.70
C LEU A 142 5.37 16.17 -6.46
N LEU A 143 5.45 15.01 -7.11
CA LEU A 143 4.49 13.94 -6.95
C LEU A 143 5.11 12.79 -6.17
N GLY A 144 4.27 12.03 -5.48
CA GLY A 144 4.64 10.78 -4.85
C GLY A 144 3.45 9.85 -4.72
N TYR A 145 3.72 8.57 -4.54
CA TYR A 145 2.71 7.55 -4.28
C TYR A 145 2.57 7.32 -2.77
N GLY A 146 1.33 7.18 -2.32
CA GLY A 146 1.03 6.88 -0.91
C GLY A 146 0.93 5.39 -0.61
N GLY A 147 0.98 4.54 -1.62
CA GLY A 147 0.81 3.10 -1.49
C GLY A 147 1.25 2.39 -2.77
N THR A 148 0.31 2.01 -3.62
CA THR A 148 0.63 1.22 -4.84
C THR A 148 1.61 1.97 -5.76
N GLN A 149 2.87 1.53 -5.77
CA GLN A 149 4.03 2.23 -6.34
C GLN A 149 4.17 2.05 -7.87
N SER A 150 3.81 0.87 -8.40
CA SER A 150 4.04 0.51 -9.79
C SER A 150 2.95 -0.42 -10.32
N ILE A 151 2.85 -0.54 -11.65
CA ILE A 151 2.01 -1.56 -12.28
C ILE A 151 2.63 -2.95 -12.00
N ASP A 152 3.95 -3.06 -11.95
CA ASP A 152 4.71 -4.30 -11.70
C ASP A 152 4.37 -5.45 -12.66
N THR A 153 5.38 -5.92 -13.41
CA THR A 153 5.28 -7.04 -14.35
C THR A 153 4.01 -7.08 -15.25
N PRO A 154 3.65 -5.98 -15.96
CA PRO A 154 2.45 -5.95 -16.81
C PRO A 154 2.45 -7.00 -17.93
N GLY A 155 3.62 -7.52 -18.32
CA GLY A 155 3.76 -8.63 -19.25
C GLY A 155 3.15 -9.95 -18.74
N GLN A 156 3.03 -10.12 -17.41
CA GLN A 156 2.41 -11.30 -16.78
C GLN A 156 0.95 -11.09 -16.39
N TYR A 157 0.39 -9.90 -16.61
CA TYR A 157 -1.02 -9.65 -16.32
C TYR A 157 -1.95 -10.57 -17.13
N SER A 158 -3.12 -10.86 -16.55
CA SER A 158 -4.20 -11.58 -17.23
C SER A 158 -4.65 -10.83 -18.50
N PRO A 159 -5.32 -11.49 -19.46
CA PRO A 159 -5.93 -10.80 -20.60
C PRO A 159 -6.90 -9.68 -20.20
N VAL A 160 -7.62 -9.85 -19.09
CA VAL A 160 -8.58 -8.86 -18.57
C VAL A 160 -7.84 -7.62 -18.07
N ALA A 161 -6.85 -7.81 -17.20
CA ALA A 161 -6.07 -6.69 -16.65
C ALA A 161 -5.29 -5.95 -17.75
N LYS A 162 -4.66 -6.69 -18.69
CA LYS A 162 -4.02 -6.10 -19.89
C LYS A 162 -5.02 -5.33 -20.75
N GLY A 163 -6.21 -5.88 -20.94
CA GLY A 163 -7.30 -5.25 -21.68
C GLY A 163 -7.68 -3.91 -21.06
N LEU A 164 -7.88 -3.85 -19.74
CA LEU A 164 -8.20 -2.61 -19.05
C LEU A 164 -7.08 -1.56 -19.18
N LEU A 165 -5.80 -1.94 -19.00
CA LEU A 165 -4.69 -0.99 -19.19
C LEU A 165 -4.72 -0.37 -20.60
N LYS A 166 -4.95 -1.18 -21.64
CA LYS A 166 -5.08 -0.70 -23.02
C LYS A 166 -6.28 0.24 -23.20
N GLU A 167 -7.44 -0.11 -22.63
CA GLU A 167 -8.64 0.73 -22.69
C GLU A 167 -8.52 2.07 -21.96
N LEU A 168 -7.63 2.15 -20.97
CA LEU A 168 -7.25 3.38 -20.28
C LEU A 168 -6.15 4.16 -21.03
N ALA A 169 -5.75 3.68 -22.21
CA ALA A 169 -4.66 4.22 -23.03
C ALA A 169 -3.32 4.27 -22.27
N ILE A 170 -3.07 3.29 -21.40
CA ILE A 170 -1.76 3.08 -20.77
C ILE A 170 -0.90 2.28 -21.74
N ASP A 171 0.08 2.96 -22.32
CA ASP A 171 1.13 2.37 -23.16
C ASP A 171 2.29 1.91 -22.28
N THR A 172 2.45 0.60 -22.11
CA THR A 172 3.55 0.04 -21.32
C THR A 172 4.91 0.23 -21.99
N GLN A 173 4.96 0.39 -23.32
CA GLN A 173 6.22 0.62 -24.05
C GLN A 173 6.77 2.03 -23.79
N ALA A 174 5.90 3.01 -23.55
CA ALA A 174 6.32 4.37 -23.25
C ALA A 174 7.21 4.46 -21.99
N PHE A 175 7.05 3.56 -21.01
CA PHE A 175 7.86 3.56 -19.79
C PHE A 175 9.35 3.28 -20.01
N TYR A 176 9.72 2.54 -21.07
CA TYR A 176 11.13 2.34 -21.44
C TYR A 176 11.85 3.65 -21.79
N LYS A 177 11.08 4.67 -22.19
CA LYS A 177 11.58 6.03 -22.44
C LYS A 177 11.34 6.97 -21.25
N ASN A 178 10.19 6.86 -20.59
CA ASN A 178 9.78 7.79 -19.54
C ASN A 178 10.55 7.59 -18.23
N PHE A 179 10.99 6.37 -17.95
CA PHE A 179 11.83 6.02 -16.80
C PHE A 179 13.30 6.07 -17.20
N ASP A 180 14.10 6.93 -16.55
CA ASP A 180 15.53 7.04 -16.84
C ASP A 180 16.36 6.02 -16.05
N GLN A 181 16.49 4.81 -16.60
CA GLN A 181 17.21 3.68 -15.97
C GLN A 181 18.70 3.95 -15.68
N LYS A 182 19.28 4.96 -16.33
CA LYS A 182 20.70 5.30 -16.19
C LYS A 182 20.94 6.51 -15.28
N TYR A 183 19.88 7.10 -14.69
CA TYR A 183 19.98 8.34 -13.91
C TYR A 183 20.97 8.26 -12.75
N PHE A 184 20.78 7.32 -11.83
CA PHE A 184 21.66 7.21 -10.66
C PHE A 184 23.07 6.74 -11.04
N ALA A 185 23.20 5.85 -12.04
CA ALA A 185 24.49 5.43 -12.57
C ALA A 185 25.30 6.60 -13.17
N ARG A 186 24.66 7.49 -13.94
CA ARG A 186 25.31 8.72 -14.47
C ARG A 186 25.78 9.65 -13.36
N LEU A 187 25.07 9.70 -12.24
CA LEU A 187 25.45 10.44 -11.03
C LEU A 187 26.45 9.68 -10.14
N LYS A 188 26.84 8.46 -10.53
CA LYS A 188 27.74 7.56 -9.78
C LYS A 188 27.25 7.24 -8.37
N LEU A 189 25.93 7.07 -8.23
CA LEU A 189 25.29 6.76 -6.96
C LEU A 189 24.94 5.27 -6.90
N GLY A 190 25.23 4.63 -5.77
CA GLY A 190 24.85 3.26 -5.48
C GLY A 190 23.75 3.15 -4.43
N GLU A 191 23.48 1.92 -4.01
CA GLU A 191 22.72 1.65 -2.79
C GLU A 191 23.65 1.79 -1.58
N GLY A 192 23.08 1.85 -0.38
CA GLY A 192 23.85 1.80 0.87
C GLY A 192 23.10 1.11 2.00
N THR A 193 23.84 0.81 3.06
CA THR A 193 23.25 0.36 4.33
C THR A 193 23.68 1.30 5.45
N PHE A 194 22.71 1.80 6.20
CA PHE A 194 22.95 2.49 7.45
C PHE A 194 22.92 1.49 8.61
N PHE A 195 24.08 1.33 9.23
CA PHE A 195 24.25 0.58 10.46
C PHE A 195 24.10 1.56 11.61
N ASP A 196 23.03 1.43 12.40
CA ASP A 196 22.80 2.24 13.58
C ASP A 196 23.67 1.80 14.77
N LYS A 197 23.94 2.74 15.67
CA LYS A 197 24.73 2.53 16.87
C LYS A 197 24.09 1.52 17.82
N GLU A 198 22.77 1.53 17.96
CA GLU A 198 22.05 0.70 18.92
C GLU A 198 22.17 -0.79 18.59
N THR A 199 22.16 -1.13 17.29
CA THR A 199 22.18 -2.51 16.79
C THR A 199 23.59 -2.97 16.43
N PHE A 200 24.41 -2.08 15.85
CA PHE A 200 25.71 -2.43 15.25
C PHE A 200 26.89 -1.73 15.93
N GLY A 201 26.66 -1.01 17.03
CA GLY A 201 27.69 -0.39 17.87
C GLY A 201 28.20 0.97 17.38
N LYS A 202 27.94 1.34 16.12
CA LYS A 202 28.26 2.68 15.59
C LYS A 202 27.36 3.08 14.42
N ASP A 203 26.92 4.34 14.40
CA ASP A 203 26.32 4.99 13.23
C ASP A 203 27.30 5.04 12.06
N SER A 204 26.98 4.30 11.00
CA SER A 204 27.80 4.21 9.81
C SER A 204 26.95 3.95 8.57
N LEU A 205 26.91 4.91 7.65
CA LEU A 205 26.42 4.68 6.29
C LEU A 205 27.55 4.06 5.46
N VAL A 206 27.30 2.89 4.89
CA VAL A 206 28.23 2.22 3.96
C VAL A 206 27.58 2.14 2.59
N ALA A 207 28.12 2.89 1.64
CA ALA A 207 27.72 2.81 0.24
C ALA A 207 28.26 1.54 -0.42
N LYS A 208 27.45 0.98 -1.33
CA LYS A 208 27.78 -0.13 -2.21
C LYS A 208 27.59 0.33 -3.67
N PRO A 209 28.57 1.04 -4.26
CA PRO A 209 28.51 1.42 -5.66
C PRO A 209 28.42 0.20 -6.58
N GLU A 210 27.94 0.42 -7.80
CA GLU A 210 27.89 -0.59 -8.85
C GLU A 210 29.27 -1.25 -9.06
N GLY A 211 29.27 -2.57 -9.26
CA GLY A 211 30.50 -3.36 -9.39
C GLY A 211 31.24 -3.67 -8.08
N MET A 212 30.86 -3.07 -6.94
CA MET A 212 31.47 -3.41 -5.66
C MET A 212 31.07 -4.82 -5.21
N THR A 213 32.06 -5.66 -4.92
CA THR A 213 31.84 -7.01 -4.39
C THR A 213 31.29 -6.98 -2.97
N TRP A 214 30.54 -8.01 -2.59
CA TRP A 214 30.03 -8.18 -1.22
C TRP A 214 31.14 -8.24 -0.17
N ARG A 215 32.27 -8.89 -0.50
CA ARG A 215 33.46 -8.90 0.36
C ARG A 215 33.97 -7.48 0.64
N ALA A 216 34.13 -6.66 -0.40
CA ALA A 216 34.60 -5.30 -0.24
C ALA A 216 33.61 -4.43 0.56
N PHE A 217 32.30 -4.64 0.36
CA PHE A 217 31.25 -3.97 1.12
C PHE A 217 31.30 -4.33 2.62
N PHE A 218 31.27 -5.62 2.97
CA PHE A 218 31.26 -6.05 4.38
C PHE A 218 32.57 -5.74 5.12
N LEU A 219 33.70 -5.59 4.42
CA LEU A 219 34.94 -5.09 5.04
C LEU A 219 34.80 -3.67 5.61
N LYS A 220 33.92 -2.84 5.04
CA LYS A 220 33.62 -1.48 5.52
C LYS A 220 32.48 -1.44 6.55
N ALA A 221 31.66 -2.49 6.63
CA ALA A 221 30.55 -2.56 7.58
C ALA A 221 31.05 -2.66 9.03
N PRO A 222 30.43 -1.99 10.02
CA PRO A 222 30.82 -2.04 11.43
C PRO A 222 30.38 -3.37 12.11
N LEU A 223 30.64 -4.50 11.45
CA LEU A 223 30.29 -5.84 11.89
C LEU A 223 31.52 -6.58 12.41
N THR A 224 31.33 -7.57 13.28
CA THR A 224 32.44 -8.41 13.76
C THR A 224 33.07 -9.21 12.61
N PRO A 225 34.34 -9.63 12.73
CA PRO A 225 35.00 -10.44 11.69
C PRO A 225 34.24 -11.72 11.35
N ALA A 226 33.57 -12.35 12.32
CA ALA A 226 32.77 -13.55 12.10
C ALA A 226 31.54 -13.26 11.23
N VAL A 227 30.76 -12.23 11.58
CA VAL A 227 29.57 -11.83 10.82
C VAL A 227 29.92 -11.40 9.40
N ARG A 228 31.02 -10.66 9.21
CA ARG A 228 31.50 -10.28 7.86
C ARG A 228 31.79 -11.49 6.99
N ARG A 229 32.42 -12.53 7.54
CA ARG A 229 32.71 -13.77 6.80
C ARG A 229 31.42 -14.48 6.40
N ASP A 230 30.47 -14.63 7.31
CA ASP A 230 29.21 -15.33 7.04
C ASP A 230 28.34 -14.59 6.03
N LEU A 231 28.19 -13.28 6.14
CA LEU A 231 27.45 -12.49 5.15
C LEU A 231 28.17 -12.49 3.80
N THR A 232 29.49 -12.32 3.76
CA THR A 232 30.23 -12.42 2.49
C THR A 232 29.99 -13.77 1.82
N ARG A 233 30.04 -14.86 2.60
CA ARG A 233 29.78 -16.21 2.13
C ARG A 233 28.37 -16.38 1.58
N LEU A 234 27.36 -15.98 2.36
CA LEU A 234 25.94 -16.04 2.01
C LEU A 234 25.64 -15.37 0.66
N TYR A 235 26.24 -14.20 0.41
CA TYR A 235 26.00 -13.42 -0.80
C TYR A 235 26.91 -13.77 -2.00
N SER A 236 27.99 -14.54 -1.80
CA SER A 236 28.99 -14.78 -2.87
C SER A 236 29.12 -16.24 -3.29
N GLU A 237 28.82 -17.21 -2.41
CA GLU A 237 28.96 -18.63 -2.75
C GLU A 237 27.76 -19.17 -3.54
N LYS A 238 28.04 -20.09 -4.45
CA LYS A 238 27.05 -20.93 -5.13
C LYS A 238 27.17 -22.36 -4.60
N LYS A 239 26.61 -22.60 -3.42
CA LYS A 239 26.71 -23.89 -2.72
C LYS A 239 25.36 -24.60 -2.67
N ASP A 240 25.36 -25.89 -3.02
CA ASP A 240 24.22 -26.76 -2.73
C ASP A 240 24.29 -27.20 -1.27
N TYR A 241 23.39 -26.68 -0.42
CA TYR A 241 23.32 -27.07 1.00
C TYR A 241 22.50 -28.35 1.22
N LEU A 242 21.94 -28.92 0.16
CA LEU A 242 21.03 -30.07 0.19
C LEU A 242 21.49 -31.19 -0.76
N VAL A 243 22.82 -31.39 -0.87
CA VAL A 243 23.42 -32.46 -1.68
C VAL A 243 22.77 -33.81 -1.33
N GLY A 244 22.42 -34.57 -2.37
CA GLY A 244 21.77 -35.88 -2.24
C GLY A 244 20.24 -35.83 -2.16
N LYS A 245 19.62 -34.65 -2.11
CA LYS A 245 18.16 -34.48 -2.26
C LYS A 245 17.76 -34.24 -3.70
N THR A 246 16.62 -34.81 -4.10
CA THR A 246 15.91 -34.48 -5.34
C THR A 246 15.32 -33.06 -5.29
N ASN A 247 15.00 -32.48 -6.45
CA ASN A 247 14.37 -31.15 -6.51
C ASN A 247 13.06 -31.09 -5.71
N ALA A 248 12.22 -32.12 -5.82
CA ALA A 248 10.96 -32.20 -5.07
C ALA A 248 11.19 -32.19 -3.54
N GLU A 249 12.18 -32.93 -3.05
CA GLU A 249 12.54 -32.94 -1.62
C GLU A 249 13.10 -31.59 -1.17
N LYS A 250 13.91 -30.92 -2.01
CA LYS A 250 14.43 -29.58 -1.73
C LYS A 250 13.29 -28.58 -1.62
N LEU A 251 12.36 -28.55 -2.59
CA LEU A 251 11.21 -27.64 -2.58
C LEU A 251 10.29 -27.89 -1.39
N LEU A 252 10.02 -29.14 -1.04
CA LEU A 252 9.21 -29.49 0.13
C LEU A 252 9.87 -29.03 1.44
N LEU A 253 11.20 -29.17 1.56
CA LEU A 253 11.94 -28.67 2.73
C LEU A 253 11.85 -27.15 2.83
N LEU A 254 12.07 -26.43 1.73
CA LEU A 254 12.02 -24.97 1.69
C LEU A 254 10.62 -24.41 2.02
N ALA A 255 9.55 -25.13 1.64
CA ALA A 255 8.18 -24.75 1.98
C ALA A 255 7.88 -24.87 3.49
N LYS A 256 8.57 -25.76 4.21
CA LYS A 256 8.34 -26.04 5.64
C LYS A 256 9.37 -25.40 6.57
N THR A 257 10.32 -24.65 6.03
CA THR A 257 11.43 -24.05 6.78
C THR A 257 11.35 -22.54 6.66
N SER A 258 11.37 -21.82 7.78
CA SER A 258 11.46 -20.35 7.73
C SER A 258 12.79 -19.93 7.11
N TYR A 259 12.86 -18.75 6.50
CA TYR A 259 14.13 -18.27 5.94
C TYR A 259 15.20 -18.10 7.02
N LYS A 260 14.81 -17.68 8.23
CA LYS A 260 15.68 -17.69 9.41
C LYS A 260 16.28 -19.07 9.68
N ASP A 261 15.43 -20.10 9.77
CA ASP A 261 15.89 -21.45 10.10
C ASP A 261 16.72 -22.04 8.97
N TRP A 262 16.41 -21.74 7.72
CA TRP A 262 17.24 -22.08 6.56
C TRP A 262 18.65 -21.51 6.71
N LEU A 263 18.74 -20.21 7.02
CA LEU A 263 20.01 -19.51 7.19
C LEU A 263 20.84 -20.09 8.35
N LEU A 264 20.21 -20.36 9.49
CA LEU A 264 20.91 -20.86 10.68
C LEU A 264 21.28 -22.35 10.58
N THR A 265 20.40 -23.18 10.03
CA THR A 265 20.54 -24.64 10.12
C THR A 265 21.21 -25.24 8.88
N HIS A 266 20.96 -24.72 7.68
CA HIS A 266 21.52 -25.23 6.43
C HIS A 266 22.69 -24.38 5.93
N VAL A 267 22.48 -23.06 5.85
CA VAL A 267 23.55 -22.13 5.40
C VAL A 267 24.59 -21.89 6.49
N LYS A 268 24.25 -22.13 7.76
CA LYS A 268 25.12 -21.97 8.93
C LYS A 268 25.67 -20.54 9.09
N VAL A 269 24.85 -19.52 8.86
CA VAL A 269 25.24 -18.14 9.27
C VAL A 269 25.12 -18.01 10.78
N SER A 270 26.02 -17.25 11.42
CA SER A 270 25.95 -17.01 12.86
C SER A 270 24.70 -16.21 13.25
N LYS A 271 24.21 -16.39 14.48
CA LYS A 271 23.01 -15.70 14.99
C LYS A 271 23.21 -14.19 15.06
N GLU A 272 24.45 -13.74 15.25
CA GLU A 272 24.87 -12.34 15.27
C GLU A 272 24.70 -11.64 13.90
N ALA A 273 24.50 -12.39 12.81
CA ALA A 273 24.16 -11.83 11.50
C ALA A 273 22.66 -11.53 11.33
N LEU A 274 21.80 -12.08 12.19
CA LEU A 274 20.35 -11.94 12.06
C LEU A 274 19.85 -10.49 12.09
N PRO A 275 20.36 -9.56 12.92
CA PRO A 275 19.88 -8.18 12.89
C PRO A 275 19.99 -7.52 11.50
N TYR A 276 21.00 -7.89 10.69
CA TYR A 276 21.13 -7.40 9.32
C TYR A 276 20.13 -8.06 8.35
N LEU A 277 19.85 -9.36 8.54
CA LEU A 277 19.03 -10.15 7.61
C LEU A 277 17.53 -10.07 7.94
N GLN A 278 17.18 -9.84 9.20
CA GLN A 278 15.84 -9.90 9.73
C GLN A 278 14.82 -9.05 8.96
N PRO A 279 15.11 -7.79 8.61
CA PRO A 279 14.17 -6.94 7.89
C PRO A 279 14.13 -7.19 6.38
N SER A 280 14.90 -8.15 5.86
CA SER A 280 15.03 -8.32 4.40
C SER A 280 13.72 -8.65 3.70
N THR A 281 12.74 -9.24 4.40
CA THR A 281 11.43 -9.64 3.88
C THR A 281 10.31 -8.65 4.18
N HIS A 282 10.60 -7.56 4.89
CA HIS A 282 9.56 -6.65 5.39
C HIS A 282 8.83 -5.91 4.26
N ASP A 283 9.49 -5.63 3.15
CA ASP A 283 8.94 -4.79 2.09
C ASP A 283 7.80 -5.48 1.32
N TYR A 284 7.94 -6.80 1.09
CA TYR A 284 6.94 -7.63 0.42
C TYR A 284 5.93 -8.25 1.39
N PHE A 285 6.38 -8.80 2.51
CA PHE A 285 5.53 -9.63 3.40
C PHE A 285 5.07 -8.92 4.68
N GLY A 286 5.70 -7.78 5.01
CA GLY A 286 5.45 -7.05 6.26
C GLY A 286 5.78 -7.81 7.55
N VAL A 287 6.56 -8.88 7.44
CA VAL A 287 7.05 -9.70 8.55
C VAL A 287 8.50 -10.10 8.32
N GLY A 288 9.18 -10.47 9.40
CA GLY A 288 10.59 -10.85 9.36
C GLY A 288 10.85 -12.25 8.83
N ILE A 289 12.14 -12.54 8.57
CA ILE A 289 12.61 -13.81 8.00
C ILE A 289 12.25 -15.06 8.82
N ASP A 290 11.84 -14.89 10.08
CA ASP A 290 11.37 -15.95 10.97
C ASP A 290 9.94 -16.41 10.65
N ALA A 291 9.18 -15.61 9.90
CA ALA A 291 7.78 -15.89 9.56
C ALA A 291 7.53 -15.97 8.05
N VAL A 292 8.58 -16.01 7.21
CA VAL A 292 8.49 -16.20 5.76
C VAL A 292 9.12 -17.54 5.38
N PRO A 293 8.46 -18.38 4.56
CA PRO A 293 9.06 -19.62 4.08
C PRO A 293 10.33 -19.35 3.26
N ALA A 294 11.32 -20.24 3.38
CA ALA A 294 12.55 -20.14 2.62
C ALA A 294 12.30 -20.29 1.09
N GLY A 295 11.25 -21.03 0.70
CA GLY A 295 10.81 -21.17 -0.68
C GLY A 295 10.44 -19.83 -1.32
N ASP A 296 9.69 -18.99 -0.60
CA ASP A 296 9.31 -17.65 -1.04
C ASP A 296 10.50 -16.70 -1.14
N CYS A 297 11.40 -16.74 -0.15
CA CYS A 297 12.63 -15.94 -0.20
C CYS A 297 13.51 -16.32 -1.39
N ARG A 298 13.59 -17.62 -1.74
CA ARG A 298 14.27 -18.08 -2.95
C ARG A 298 13.61 -17.50 -4.20
N GLY A 299 12.28 -17.57 -4.32
CA GLY A 299 11.54 -17.05 -5.46
C GLY A 299 11.80 -15.55 -5.70
N LEU A 300 11.98 -14.78 -4.63
CA LEU A 300 12.31 -13.36 -4.67
C LEU A 300 13.82 -13.06 -4.73
N GLY A 301 14.66 -14.07 -5.00
CA GLY A 301 16.10 -13.87 -5.21
C GLY A 301 16.91 -13.52 -3.96
N HIS A 302 16.40 -13.80 -2.76
CA HIS A 302 17.21 -13.67 -1.53
C HIS A 302 18.45 -14.57 -1.58
N PRO A 303 19.53 -14.24 -0.86
CA PRO A 303 20.77 -15.02 -0.91
C PRO A 303 20.65 -16.38 -0.19
N GLY A 304 21.55 -17.30 -0.54
CA GLY A 304 21.65 -18.62 0.11
C GLY A 304 20.97 -19.77 -0.63
N PHE A 305 20.51 -19.55 -1.86
CA PHE A 305 19.83 -20.59 -2.67
C PHE A 305 20.47 -20.86 -4.04
N SER A 306 21.44 -20.03 -4.46
CA SER A 306 21.99 -20.02 -5.83
C SER A 306 22.65 -21.33 -6.27
N GLY A 307 23.11 -22.16 -5.33
CA GLY A 307 23.68 -23.47 -5.62
C GLY A 307 22.69 -24.63 -5.61
N LEU A 308 21.40 -24.41 -5.33
CA LEU A 308 20.43 -25.51 -5.21
C LEU A 308 20.00 -26.13 -6.55
N GLY A 309 20.19 -25.42 -7.66
CA GLY A 309 19.86 -25.91 -9.01
C GLY A 309 18.36 -26.02 -9.30
N LEU A 310 17.51 -25.26 -8.60
CA LEU A 310 16.05 -25.35 -8.69
C LEU A 310 15.40 -24.48 -9.79
N GLY A 311 16.17 -23.59 -10.44
CA GLY A 311 15.62 -22.63 -11.40
C GLY A 311 14.42 -21.86 -10.84
N HIS A 312 13.39 -21.69 -11.67
CA HIS A 312 12.13 -21.01 -11.35
C HIS A 312 11.00 -21.98 -10.92
N GLU A 313 11.30 -23.25 -10.64
CA GLU A 313 10.28 -24.23 -10.23
C GLU A 313 9.62 -23.81 -8.91
N ALA A 314 8.29 -23.70 -8.87
CA ALA A 314 7.55 -23.31 -7.68
C ALA A 314 7.43 -24.47 -6.68
N GLY A 315 7.61 -24.17 -5.39
CA GLY A 315 7.42 -25.13 -4.30
C GLY A 315 5.96 -25.26 -3.85
N PRO A 316 5.61 -26.31 -3.09
CA PRO A 316 4.27 -26.48 -2.56
C PRO A 316 3.90 -25.35 -1.59
N GLY A 317 2.77 -24.68 -1.84
CA GLY A 317 2.28 -23.59 -0.99
C GLY A 317 3.09 -22.29 -1.08
N GLN A 318 4.00 -22.17 -2.06
CA GLN A 318 4.73 -20.94 -2.32
C GLN A 318 3.75 -19.81 -2.69
N GLY A 319 3.96 -18.61 -2.16
CA GLY A 319 3.12 -17.43 -2.42
C GLY A 319 3.14 -17.00 -3.89
N LEU A 320 2.07 -16.34 -4.34
CA LEU A 320 1.93 -15.89 -5.74
C LEU A 320 2.98 -14.82 -6.08
N THR A 321 3.29 -13.93 -5.13
CA THR A 321 4.31 -12.90 -5.27
C THR A 321 5.68 -13.49 -5.59
N SER A 322 6.05 -14.59 -4.93
CA SER A 322 7.37 -15.22 -5.12
C SER A 322 7.43 -16.16 -6.33
N GLN A 323 6.34 -16.28 -7.10
CA GLN A 323 6.28 -17.04 -8.35
C GLN A 323 6.33 -16.14 -9.58
N LEU A 324 6.30 -14.82 -9.41
CA LEU A 324 6.40 -13.89 -10.52
C LEU A 324 7.76 -14.03 -11.21
N ASP A 325 7.74 -14.01 -12.53
CA ASP A 325 8.95 -13.84 -13.32
C ASP A 325 9.41 -12.38 -13.25
N HIS A 326 10.67 -12.13 -12.93
CA HIS A 326 11.22 -10.77 -12.83
C HIS A 326 12.11 -10.41 -14.02
N ASP A 327 11.94 -11.08 -15.15
CA ASP A 327 12.62 -10.76 -16.42
C ASP A 327 12.26 -9.35 -16.96
N GLU A 328 11.05 -8.85 -16.66
CA GLU A 328 10.69 -7.48 -17.02
C GLU A 328 11.37 -6.45 -16.11
N PRO A 329 11.91 -5.35 -16.66
CA PRO A 329 12.51 -4.30 -15.85
C PRO A 329 11.46 -3.61 -14.97
N TYR A 330 11.85 -3.24 -13.76
CA TYR A 330 11.00 -2.52 -12.80
C TYR A 330 10.88 -1.02 -13.14
N ILE A 331 10.25 -0.70 -14.27
CA ILE A 331 10.18 0.66 -14.86
C ILE A 331 8.76 1.19 -15.08
N PHE A 332 7.74 0.36 -14.86
CA PHE A 332 6.33 0.68 -15.14
C PHE A 332 5.71 1.54 -14.03
N HIS A 333 6.16 2.80 -13.96
CA HIS A 333 5.79 3.77 -12.95
C HIS A 333 5.24 5.05 -13.57
N PHE A 334 4.12 5.54 -13.05
CA PHE A 334 3.82 6.97 -13.12
C PHE A 334 4.50 7.69 -11.94
N PRO A 335 4.72 9.01 -12.03
CA PRO A 335 5.27 9.78 -10.91
C PRO A 335 4.45 9.73 -9.60
N ASP A 336 3.15 9.45 -9.69
CA ASP A 336 2.25 9.26 -8.55
C ASP A 336 1.89 7.78 -8.32
N GLY A 337 2.70 6.86 -8.85
CA GLY A 337 2.43 5.42 -8.85
C GLY A 337 1.10 5.08 -9.53
N ASN A 338 0.37 4.10 -8.99
CA ASN A 338 -0.89 3.69 -9.63
C ASN A 338 -2.07 4.63 -9.34
N ALA A 339 -1.87 5.76 -8.66
CA ALA A 339 -2.91 6.78 -8.55
C ALA A 339 -3.34 7.26 -9.94
N SER A 340 -2.41 7.34 -10.91
CA SER A 340 -2.74 7.61 -12.32
C SER A 340 -3.69 6.56 -12.92
N VAL A 341 -3.57 5.27 -12.58
CA VAL A 341 -4.52 4.23 -13.02
C VAL A 341 -5.93 4.51 -12.49
N ALA A 342 -6.05 4.84 -11.20
CA ALA A 342 -7.33 5.21 -10.60
C ALA A 342 -7.91 6.50 -11.20
N ARG A 343 -7.07 7.51 -11.45
CA ARG A 343 -7.45 8.79 -12.08
C ARG A 343 -7.94 8.59 -13.52
N LEU A 344 -7.30 7.71 -14.29
CA LEU A 344 -7.75 7.34 -15.64
C LEU A 344 -9.13 6.66 -15.62
N LEU A 345 -9.36 5.75 -14.66
CA LEU A 345 -10.67 5.14 -14.45
C LEU A 345 -11.73 6.18 -14.10
N VAL A 346 -11.46 7.07 -13.14
CA VAL A 346 -12.39 8.14 -12.74
C VAL A 346 -12.70 9.06 -13.92
N ARG A 347 -11.69 9.47 -14.71
CA ARG A 347 -11.89 10.29 -15.91
C ARG A 347 -12.83 9.63 -16.92
N LYS A 348 -12.67 8.32 -17.13
CA LYS A 348 -13.50 7.53 -18.06
C LYS A 348 -14.93 7.33 -17.55
N LEU A 349 -15.10 7.18 -16.25
CA LEU A 349 -16.38 6.94 -15.59
C LEU A 349 -17.21 8.22 -15.42
N ILE A 350 -16.55 9.33 -15.06
CA ILE A 350 -17.20 10.57 -14.62
C ILE A 350 -16.65 11.75 -15.43
N PRO A 351 -17.27 12.06 -16.59
CA PRO A 351 -16.86 13.19 -17.41
C PRO A 351 -16.87 14.50 -16.62
N GLY A 352 -15.87 15.34 -16.90
CA GLY A 352 -15.72 16.64 -16.23
C GLY A 352 -14.98 16.60 -14.90
N VAL A 353 -14.54 15.45 -14.39
CA VAL A 353 -13.68 15.41 -13.18
C VAL A 353 -12.21 15.72 -13.49
N LEU A 354 -11.66 15.15 -14.56
CA LEU A 354 -10.28 15.32 -14.99
C LEU A 354 -10.25 15.62 -16.49
N ASP A 355 -9.43 16.58 -16.90
CA ASP A 355 -9.25 16.95 -18.30
C ASP A 355 -8.29 15.98 -19.03
N GLY A 356 -8.19 16.16 -20.35
CA GLY A 356 -7.31 15.36 -21.21
C GLY A 356 -7.89 14.00 -21.60
N THR A 357 -7.11 13.22 -22.34
CA THR A 357 -7.54 11.94 -22.93
C THR A 357 -6.45 10.86 -22.92
N THR A 358 -5.22 11.19 -22.51
CA THR A 358 -4.06 10.30 -22.62
C THR A 358 -3.52 9.88 -21.25
N MET A 359 -2.63 8.88 -21.20
CA MET A 359 -1.83 8.62 -19.99
C MET A 359 -0.81 9.72 -19.69
N THR A 360 -0.56 10.63 -20.63
CA THR A 360 0.46 11.67 -20.49
C THR A 360 -0.08 12.89 -19.75
N ASP A 361 -1.25 13.38 -20.19
CA ASP A 361 -1.92 14.54 -19.57
C ASP A 361 -2.49 14.24 -18.17
N ILE A 362 -2.78 12.96 -17.86
CA ILE A 362 -3.38 12.59 -16.57
C ILE A 362 -2.45 12.88 -15.39
N VAL A 363 -1.14 12.90 -15.62
CA VAL A 363 -0.13 13.09 -14.57
C VAL A 363 -0.24 14.48 -13.95
N THR A 364 -0.53 15.52 -14.73
CA THR A 364 -0.62 16.91 -14.26
C THR A 364 -2.05 17.46 -14.23
N ALA A 365 -3.04 16.72 -14.73
CA ALA A 365 -4.45 17.11 -14.65
C ALA A 365 -4.89 17.33 -13.18
N ARG A 366 -5.60 18.41 -12.87
CA ARG A 366 -6.13 18.63 -11.51
C ARG A 366 -7.55 18.07 -11.42
N ALA A 367 -7.79 17.15 -10.50
CA ALA A 367 -9.12 16.58 -10.29
C ALA A 367 -10.06 17.61 -9.66
N ARG A 368 -11.23 17.81 -10.28
CA ARG A 368 -12.32 18.64 -9.76
C ARG A 368 -13.20 17.79 -8.83
N TYR A 369 -12.85 17.72 -7.54
CA TYR A 369 -13.58 16.88 -6.56
C TYR A 369 -15.06 17.21 -6.45
N GLY A 370 -15.45 18.48 -6.63
CA GLY A 370 -16.86 18.90 -6.67
C GLY A 370 -17.68 18.27 -7.82
N ALA A 371 -17.02 17.74 -8.86
CA ALA A 371 -17.68 17.09 -9.99
C ALA A 371 -17.94 15.58 -9.77
N LEU A 372 -17.37 14.97 -8.72
CA LEU A 372 -17.44 13.52 -8.47
C LEU A 372 -18.87 13.01 -8.21
N ASP A 373 -19.70 13.81 -7.53
CA ASP A 373 -21.02 13.40 -7.03
C ASP A 373 -22.17 14.28 -7.59
N THR A 374 -22.11 14.61 -8.89
CA THR A 374 -23.14 15.44 -9.53
C THR A 374 -24.27 14.61 -10.13
N PRO A 375 -25.54 15.04 -10.03
CA PRO A 375 -26.68 14.29 -10.58
C PRO A 375 -26.71 14.26 -12.11
N ARG A 376 -25.90 15.08 -12.80
CA ARG A 376 -25.78 15.09 -14.26
C ARG A 376 -25.05 13.86 -14.80
N ASN A 377 -24.17 13.26 -13.99
CA ASN A 377 -23.38 12.11 -14.39
C ASN A 377 -24.09 10.80 -14.00
N PRO A 378 -24.15 9.80 -14.91
CA PRO A 378 -24.74 8.50 -14.60
C PRO A 378 -23.93 7.74 -13.54
N VAL A 379 -22.61 7.94 -13.52
CA VAL A 379 -21.74 7.44 -12.45
C VAL A 379 -21.47 8.56 -11.46
N ARG A 380 -21.70 8.30 -10.17
CA ARG A 380 -21.46 9.21 -9.05
C ARG A 380 -20.52 8.55 -8.06
N LEU A 381 -19.47 9.27 -7.67
CA LEU A 381 -18.52 8.85 -6.65
C LEU A 381 -18.68 9.73 -5.42
N ARG A 382 -19.03 9.12 -4.29
CA ARG A 382 -19.29 9.79 -3.03
C ARG A 382 -18.24 9.39 -1.99
N LEU A 383 -17.35 10.34 -1.71
CA LEU A 383 -16.28 10.23 -0.70
C LEU A 383 -16.83 10.46 0.72
N ALA A 384 -15.99 10.18 1.73
CA ALA A 384 -16.32 10.29 3.15
C ALA A 384 -17.65 9.62 3.52
N SER A 385 -17.94 8.47 2.90
CA SER A 385 -19.20 7.73 2.96
C SER A 385 -18.97 6.27 3.29
N THR A 386 -19.11 5.92 4.58
CA THR A 386 -18.86 4.56 5.07
C THR A 386 -20.13 3.74 5.05
N ALA A 387 -20.16 2.66 4.27
CA ALA A 387 -21.27 1.70 4.30
C ALA A 387 -21.32 0.98 5.66
N VAL A 388 -22.52 0.90 6.24
CA VAL A 388 -22.77 0.29 7.56
C VAL A 388 -23.79 -0.84 7.51
N ASN A 389 -24.54 -0.98 6.42
CA ASN A 389 -25.44 -2.11 6.20
C ASN A 389 -25.66 -2.33 4.71
N VAL A 390 -25.64 -3.58 4.27
CA VAL A 390 -25.88 -4.04 2.90
C VAL A 390 -26.72 -5.30 2.98
N ARG A 391 -27.91 -5.25 2.39
CA ARG A 391 -28.90 -6.33 2.47
C ARG A 391 -29.85 -6.31 1.29
N HIS A 392 -30.53 -7.41 1.03
CA HIS A 392 -31.62 -7.40 0.06
C HIS A 392 -32.85 -6.70 0.65
N ALA A 393 -33.63 -6.03 -0.20
CA ALA A 393 -34.88 -5.39 0.21
C ALA A 393 -35.92 -6.42 0.66
N ARG A 394 -35.85 -7.66 0.16
CA ARG A 394 -36.72 -8.77 0.57
C ARG A 394 -35.97 -9.71 1.54
N PRO A 395 -36.60 -10.15 2.66
CA PRO A 395 -35.96 -11.01 3.66
C PRO A 395 -35.46 -12.36 3.14
N ASN A 396 -36.00 -12.85 2.03
CA ASN A 396 -35.56 -14.11 1.41
C ASN A 396 -34.23 -13.99 0.63
N GLY A 397 -33.57 -12.82 0.66
CA GLY A 397 -32.30 -12.58 -0.03
C GLY A 397 -32.47 -12.34 -1.53
N THR A 398 -33.59 -11.74 -1.94
CA THR A 398 -33.90 -11.45 -3.36
C THR A 398 -34.33 -9.99 -3.58
N GLY A 399 -34.36 -9.56 -4.84
CA GLY A 399 -34.76 -8.21 -5.24
C GLY A 399 -33.62 -7.19 -5.17
N ASP A 400 -33.98 -5.91 -5.16
CA ASP A 400 -33.03 -4.81 -5.05
C ASP A 400 -32.20 -4.93 -3.75
N VAL A 401 -31.01 -4.35 -3.76
CA VAL A 401 -30.12 -4.23 -2.61
C VAL A 401 -30.28 -2.85 -1.97
N GLU A 402 -30.47 -2.81 -0.65
CA GLU A 402 -30.41 -1.59 0.16
C GLU A 402 -29.02 -1.44 0.77
N VAL A 403 -28.43 -0.26 0.61
CA VAL A 403 -27.14 0.12 1.23
C VAL A 403 -27.35 1.32 2.14
N THR A 404 -27.15 1.12 3.44
CA THR A 404 -27.09 2.20 4.43
C THR A 404 -25.65 2.67 4.59
N TYR A 405 -25.41 3.98 4.56
CA TYR A 405 -24.08 4.55 4.75
C TYR A 405 -24.12 5.84 5.58
N VAL A 406 -23.01 6.14 6.24
CA VAL A 406 -22.81 7.34 7.07
C VAL A 406 -21.92 8.32 6.31
N ARG A 407 -22.34 9.58 6.22
CA ARG A 407 -21.56 10.69 5.65
C ARG A 407 -21.69 11.91 6.55
N GLY A 408 -20.57 12.37 7.10
CA GLY A 408 -20.57 13.35 8.18
C GLY A 408 -21.34 12.82 9.39
N SER A 409 -22.25 13.62 9.94
CA SER A 409 -23.12 13.24 11.07
C SER A 409 -24.45 12.59 10.65
N LYS A 410 -24.66 12.36 9.35
CA LYS A 410 -25.92 11.87 8.80
C LYS A 410 -25.82 10.45 8.27
N THR A 411 -26.93 9.73 8.35
CA THR A 411 -27.11 8.39 7.79
C THR A 411 -28.07 8.44 6.61
N TYR A 412 -27.74 7.72 5.56
CA TYR A 412 -28.51 7.66 4.32
C TYR A 412 -28.76 6.22 3.91
N LYS A 413 -29.81 5.99 3.12
CA LYS A 413 -30.12 4.70 2.51
C LYS A 413 -30.29 4.86 1.01
N ALA A 414 -29.46 4.17 0.24
CA ALA A 414 -29.56 4.08 -1.21
C ALA A 414 -30.03 2.67 -1.63
N THR A 415 -30.72 2.59 -2.75
CA THR A 415 -31.23 1.32 -3.30
C THR A 415 -30.68 1.10 -4.69
N ALA A 416 -30.27 -0.12 -5.00
CA ALA A 416 -29.80 -0.51 -6.33
C ALA A 416 -30.29 -1.88 -6.76
N ALA A 417 -30.34 -2.14 -8.08
CA ALA A 417 -30.61 -3.49 -8.56
C ALA A 417 -29.51 -4.49 -8.12
N LYS A 418 -28.26 -4.05 -8.10
CA LYS A 418 -27.08 -4.89 -7.80
C LYS A 418 -26.08 -4.17 -6.90
N CYS A 419 -25.24 -4.93 -6.20
CA CYS A 419 -24.19 -4.39 -5.33
C CYS A 419 -22.87 -5.15 -5.46
N VAL A 420 -21.76 -4.42 -5.55
CA VAL A 420 -20.40 -4.96 -5.45
C VAL A 420 -19.75 -4.45 -4.17
N LEU A 421 -19.36 -5.37 -3.29
CA LEU A 421 -18.52 -5.09 -2.12
C LEU A 421 -17.05 -5.16 -2.54
N ALA A 422 -16.47 -4.01 -2.89
CA ALA A 422 -15.06 -3.84 -3.25
C ALA A 422 -14.20 -3.37 -2.06
N CYS A 423 -14.72 -3.44 -0.83
CA CYS A 423 -14.05 -3.11 0.42
C CYS A 423 -13.29 -4.32 1.00
N TRP A 424 -12.46 -4.09 2.03
CA TRP A 424 -11.69 -5.16 2.68
C TRP A 424 -12.59 -6.29 3.19
N HIS A 425 -12.17 -7.54 3.05
CA HIS A 425 -12.98 -8.69 3.47
C HIS A 425 -13.38 -8.63 4.95
N GLY A 426 -12.47 -8.16 5.82
CA GLY A 426 -12.69 -8.14 7.26
C GLY A 426 -13.88 -7.31 7.75
N ILE A 427 -14.35 -6.31 6.99
CA ILE A 427 -15.52 -5.49 7.37
C ILE A 427 -16.85 -6.10 6.90
N ILE A 428 -16.82 -6.93 5.84
CA ILE A 428 -18.02 -7.47 5.18
C ILE A 428 -18.93 -8.24 6.15
N PRO A 429 -18.43 -9.10 7.07
CA PRO A 429 -19.28 -9.78 8.05
C PRO A 429 -20.09 -8.85 8.96
N HIS A 430 -19.62 -7.61 9.16
CA HIS A 430 -20.25 -6.62 10.05
C HIS A 430 -21.29 -5.77 9.32
N ILE A 431 -21.14 -5.58 8.00
CA ILE A 431 -22.03 -4.74 7.20
C ILE A 431 -22.99 -5.55 6.33
N CYS A 432 -22.73 -6.84 6.07
CA CYS A 432 -23.58 -7.70 5.24
C CYS A 432 -24.06 -8.91 6.07
N PRO A 433 -25.08 -8.74 6.92
CA PRO A 433 -25.50 -9.77 7.89
C PRO A 433 -26.13 -11.01 7.24
N GLU A 434 -26.57 -10.94 6.00
CA GLU A 434 -27.23 -12.05 5.28
C GLU A 434 -26.28 -13.16 4.80
N LEU A 435 -24.97 -12.96 4.92
CA LEU A 435 -24.00 -13.97 4.49
C LEU A 435 -24.01 -15.21 5.41
N PRO A 436 -23.88 -16.43 4.86
CA PRO A 436 -23.72 -17.65 5.65
C PRO A 436 -22.54 -17.60 6.62
N ALA A 437 -22.64 -18.31 7.74
CA ALA A 437 -21.59 -18.33 8.77
C ALA A 437 -20.22 -18.78 8.21
N ALA A 438 -20.19 -19.85 7.42
CA ALA A 438 -18.96 -20.34 6.80
C ALA A 438 -18.28 -19.28 5.91
N GLN A 439 -19.06 -18.51 5.15
CA GLN A 439 -18.55 -17.42 4.33
C GLN A 439 -18.00 -16.27 5.20
N LYS A 440 -18.69 -15.92 6.29
CA LYS A 440 -18.22 -14.90 7.23
C LYS A 440 -16.91 -15.29 7.92
N GLU A 441 -16.71 -16.56 8.25
CA GLU A 441 -15.45 -17.03 8.81
C GLU A 441 -14.32 -17.00 7.77
N ALA A 442 -14.61 -17.41 6.53
CA ALA A 442 -13.65 -17.31 5.43
C ALA A 442 -13.22 -15.85 5.15
N LEU A 443 -14.16 -14.89 5.24
CA LEU A 443 -13.89 -13.45 5.11
C LEU A 443 -12.95 -12.90 6.20
N LYS A 444 -12.89 -13.54 7.38
CA LYS A 444 -12.01 -13.14 8.49
C LYS A 444 -10.65 -13.83 8.48
N TYR A 445 -10.45 -14.80 7.58
CA TYR A 445 -9.27 -15.66 7.59
C TYR A 445 -7.96 -14.89 7.37
N GLY A 446 -7.93 -14.07 6.31
CA GLY A 446 -6.78 -13.26 5.95
C GLY A 446 -6.58 -12.07 6.90
N VAL A 447 -5.37 -11.91 7.41
CA VAL A 447 -4.98 -10.72 8.19
C VAL A 447 -4.16 -9.81 7.28
N LYS A 448 -4.71 -8.64 6.95
CA LYS A 448 -4.02 -7.70 6.05
C LYS A 448 -2.68 -7.25 6.63
N VAL A 449 -1.70 -7.09 5.74
CA VAL A 449 -0.34 -6.71 6.10
C VAL A 449 -0.29 -5.22 6.42
N PRO A 450 0.14 -4.82 7.63
CA PRO A 450 0.32 -3.42 7.97
C PRO A 450 1.61 -2.86 7.33
N LEU A 451 1.54 -1.66 6.76
CA LEU A 451 2.71 -0.94 6.22
C LEU A 451 2.53 0.57 6.30
N VAL A 452 3.64 1.30 6.26
CA VAL A 452 3.67 2.77 6.29
C VAL A 452 4.59 3.29 5.20
N TYR A 453 4.04 4.11 4.32
CA TYR A 453 4.75 4.77 3.23
C TYR A 453 4.79 6.27 3.49
N THR A 454 5.98 6.83 3.62
CA THR A 454 6.18 8.23 3.97
C THR A 454 6.91 8.96 2.85
N ASN A 455 6.30 10.03 2.36
CA ASN A 455 6.90 10.92 1.39
C ASN A 455 7.41 12.17 2.11
N VAL A 456 8.71 12.42 1.99
CA VAL A 456 9.39 13.57 2.58
C VAL A 456 9.87 14.47 1.44
N ALA A 457 9.16 15.57 1.21
CA ALA A 457 9.60 16.57 0.24
C ALA A 457 10.78 17.34 0.82
N VAL A 458 11.92 17.30 0.12
CA VAL A 458 13.15 18.00 0.50
C VAL A 458 13.51 19.04 -0.57
N ARG A 459 14.12 20.15 -0.13
CA ARG A 459 14.55 21.24 -1.02
C ARG A 459 15.71 20.85 -1.94
N ASN A 460 16.51 19.90 -1.50
CA ASN A 460 17.62 19.31 -2.24
C ASN A 460 17.94 17.94 -1.64
N TRP A 461 18.70 17.13 -2.34
CA TRP A 461 19.13 15.80 -1.89
C TRP A 461 20.66 15.64 -1.95
N THR A 462 21.39 16.75 -1.85
CA THR A 462 22.87 16.79 -1.84
C THR A 462 23.48 15.92 -0.75
N GLY A 463 22.79 15.76 0.39
CA GLY A 463 23.23 14.90 1.49
C GLY A 463 23.40 13.43 1.07
N LEU A 464 22.46 12.89 0.29
CA LEU A 464 22.56 11.53 -0.26
C LEU A 464 23.67 11.44 -1.31
N SER A 465 23.70 12.39 -2.24
CA SER A 465 24.68 12.39 -3.34
C SER A 465 26.13 12.48 -2.84
N LYS A 466 26.42 13.31 -1.82
CA LYS A 466 27.75 13.40 -1.19
C LYS A 466 28.16 12.13 -0.45
N GLN A 467 27.19 11.34 0.00
CA GLN A 467 27.41 10.01 0.59
C GLN A 467 27.49 8.90 -0.47
N GLY A 468 27.31 9.24 -1.76
CA GLY A 468 27.42 8.29 -2.87
C GLY A 468 26.23 7.34 -2.99
N VAL A 469 25.07 7.69 -2.42
CA VAL A 469 23.89 6.82 -2.38
C VAL A 469 22.67 7.48 -3.00
N HIS A 470 21.76 6.69 -3.56
CA HIS A 470 20.39 7.09 -3.92
C HIS A 470 19.32 6.32 -3.12
N GLU A 471 19.69 5.17 -2.56
CA GLU A 471 18.88 4.35 -1.68
C GLU A 471 19.70 3.92 -0.45
N ILE A 472 19.04 3.86 0.71
CA ILE A 472 19.61 3.40 1.98
C ILE A 472 18.68 2.38 2.63
N ARG A 473 19.19 1.17 2.90
CA ARG A 473 18.57 0.20 3.81
C ARG A 473 19.06 0.44 5.23
N SER A 474 18.17 0.37 6.22
CA SER A 474 18.48 0.71 7.62
C SER A 474 17.95 -0.36 8.57
N PRO A 475 18.60 -1.54 8.66
CA PRO A 475 18.02 -2.72 9.29
C PRO A 475 17.69 -2.60 10.79
N GLY A 476 18.37 -1.72 11.54
CA GLY A 476 18.07 -1.48 12.95
C GLY A 476 17.36 -0.15 13.23
N MET A 477 16.92 0.58 12.19
CA MET A 477 16.23 1.86 12.35
C MET A 477 14.71 1.73 12.19
N TYR A 478 14.00 2.81 12.52
CA TYR A 478 12.53 2.87 12.44
C TYR A 478 12.02 2.71 10.99
N TRP A 479 12.59 3.48 10.05
CA TRP A 479 12.35 3.32 8.62
C TRP A 479 13.38 2.36 8.02
N LEU A 480 12.91 1.31 7.36
CA LEU A 480 13.80 0.23 6.89
C LEU A 480 14.47 0.57 5.56
N ARG A 481 13.85 1.47 4.79
CA ARG A 481 14.30 1.89 3.48
C ARG A 481 14.05 3.39 3.30
N THR A 482 14.99 4.07 2.68
CA THR A 482 14.92 5.48 2.30
C THR A 482 15.51 5.64 0.91
N GLU A 483 14.76 6.18 -0.04
CA GLU A 483 15.22 6.34 -1.43
C GLU A 483 14.84 7.72 -1.99
N VAL A 484 15.62 8.19 -2.96
CA VAL A 484 15.19 9.25 -3.87
C VAL A 484 14.10 8.71 -4.78
N ASP A 485 13.02 9.47 -4.97
CA ASP A 485 11.93 9.10 -5.89
C ASP A 485 12.44 8.74 -7.30
N PHE A 486 11.66 7.92 -8.01
CA PHE A 486 12.06 7.38 -9.30
C PHE A 486 12.24 8.47 -10.36
N PRO A 487 13.21 8.31 -11.29
CA PRO A 487 13.47 9.28 -12.34
C PRO A 487 12.48 9.14 -13.51
N VAL A 488 11.20 9.45 -13.25
CA VAL A 488 10.10 9.32 -14.20
C VAL A 488 9.64 10.70 -14.71
N SER A 489 9.74 10.93 -16.01
CA SER A 489 9.17 12.12 -16.66
C SER A 489 8.07 11.69 -17.63
N ILE A 490 6.86 12.24 -17.47
CA ILE A 490 5.72 11.98 -18.34
C ILE A 490 5.03 13.31 -18.63
N GLY A 491 4.92 13.64 -19.91
CA GLY A 491 4.29 14.89 -20.36
C GLY A 491 5.05 16.10 -19.86
N THR A 492 4.33 17.02 -19.21
CA THR A 492 4.92 18.23 -18.65
C THR A 492 5.55 18.02 -17.28
N TYR A 493 5.33 16.86 -16.63
CA TYR A 493 6.00 16.54 -15.37
C TYR A 493 7.43 16.06 -15.64
N GLN A 494 8.37 16.58 -14.84
CA GLN A 494 9.78 16.28 -14.94
C GLN A 494 10.30 15.87 -13.55
N PHE A 495 10.98 14.73 -13.48
CA PHE A 495 11.71 14.35 -12.25
C PHE A 495 12.89 15.31 -11.99
N SER A 496 13.37 15.31 -10.73
CA SER A 496 14.53 16.09 -10.25
C SER A 496 15.77 15.86 -11.13
N LYS A 497 16.42 16.92 -11.66
CA LYS A 497 17.53 16.76 -12.62
C LYS A 497 18.90 16.58 -11.96
N GLY A 498 19.00 16.85 -10.66
CA GLY A 498 20.23 16.62 -9.92
C GLY A 498 20.11 16.95 -8.43
N PRO A 499 21.19 16.77 -7.66
CA PRO A 499 21.17 16.86 -6.19
C PRO A 499 20.73 18.20 -5.60
N GLN A 500 20.80 19.29 -6.36
CA GLN A 500 20.37 20.63 -5.93
C GLN A 500 18.88 20.90 -6.14
N ASP A 501 18.20 20.06 -6.92
CA ASP A 501 16.77 20.20 -7.17
C ASP A 501 15.95 19.60 -6.01
N PRO A 502 14.75 20.14 -5.73
CA PRO A 502 13.84 19.52 -4.79
C PRO A 502 13.39 18.14 -5.30
N VAL A 503 13.12 17.24 -4.36
CA VAL A 503 12.69 15.86 -4.65
C VAL A 503 11.87 15.31 -3.49
N VAL A 504 11.11 14.25 -3.75
CA VAL A 504 10.52 13.43 -2.69
C VAL A 504 11.52 12.34 -2.31
N LEU A 505 11.78 12.20 -1.01
CA LEU A 505 12.37 11.00 -0.46
C LEU A 505 11.24 10.07 -0.02
N PHE A 506 11.24 8.85 -0.55
CA PHE A 506 10.35 7.80 -0.09
C PHE A 506 11.00 7.07 1.09
N MET A 507 10.25 6.90 2.17
CA MET A 507 10.64 6.10 3.34
C MET A 507 9.56 5.08 3.63
N MET A 508 9.96 3.85 3.96
CA MET A 508 8.98 2.81 4.31
C MET A 508 9.34 2.02 5.56
N ARG A 509 8.28 1.52 6.20
CA ARG A 509 8.33 0.67 7.38
C ARG A 509 7.19 -0.33 7.33
N SER A 510 7.49 -1.57 7.73
CA SER A 510 6.50 -2.56 8.11
C SER A 510 6.67 -2.88 9.59
N PRO A 511 5.67 -2.61 10.46
CA PRO A 511 5.75 -2.93 11.87
C PRO A 511 5.74 -4.45 12.04
N CYS A 512 6.76 -4.98 12.71
CA CYS A 512 7.03 -6.40 12.80
C CYS A 512 7.41 -6.75 14.24
N LYS A 513 6.95 -7.90 14.73
CA LYS A 513 7.30 -8.42 16.07
C LYS A 513 7.80 -9.86 15.94
N PRO A 514 9.10 -10.06 15.63
CA PRO A 514 9.66 -11.39 15.43
C PRO A 514 9.39 -12.35 16.59
N GLY A 515 9.25 -13.64 16.29
CA GLY A 515 8.95 -14.70 17.27
C GLY A 515 7.48 -15.13 17.33
N PHE A 516 6.60 -14.48 16.57
CA PHE A 516 5.18 -14.86 16.42
C PHE A 516 4.86 -15.37 15.01
N SER A 517 3.70 -15.99 14.83
CA SER A 517 3.19 -16.34 13.49
C SER A 517 3.01 -15.08 12.62
N ALA A 518 3.08 -15.21 11.30
CA ALA A 518 2.92 -14.07 10.39
C ALA A 518 1.62 -13.27 10.68
N ARG A 519 0.49 -13.97 10.86
CA ARG A 519 -0.80 -13.36 11.18
C ARG A 519 -0.83 -12.62 12.51
N ASP A 520 -0.13 -13.12 13.53
CA ASP A 520 -0.06 -12.44 14.83
C ASP A 520 0.85 -11.22 14.78
N GLN A 521 1.98 -11.30 14.07
CA GLN A 521 2.83 -10.13 13.81
C GLN A 521 2.04 -9.01 13.11
N GLN A 522 1.24 -9.35 12.09
CA GLN A 522 0.39 -8.40 11.38
C GLN A 522 -0.69 -7.77 12.29
N ARG A 523 -1.34 -8.54 13.16
CA ARG A 523 -2.33 -8.01 14.13
C ARG A 523 -1.68 -7.03 15.12
N LEU A 524 -0.50 -7.39 15.63
CA LEU A 524 0.27 -6.56 16.55
C LEU A 524 0.74 -5.28 15.86
N GLY A 525 1.29 -5.38 14.65
CA GLY A 525 1.71 -4.25 13.86
C GLY A 525 0.55 -3.31 13.53
N ARG A 526 -0.62 -3.84 13.17
CA ARG A 526 -1.84 -3.05 12.98
C ARG A 526 -2.20 -2.22 14.22
N ASN A 527 -2.16 -2.83 15.41
CA ASN A 527 -2.46 -2.15 16.67
C ASN A 527 -1.42 -1.06 16.97
N GLU A 528 -0.15 -1.33 16.72
CA GLU A 528 0.93 -0.34 16.84
C GLU A 528 0.64 0.86 15.92
N LEU A 529 0.42 0.65 14.63
CA LEU A 529 0.18 1.75 13.69
C LEU A 529 -1.01 2.61 14.10
N PHE A 530 -2.09 1.98 14.57
CA PHE A 530 -3.28 2.68 15.04
C PHE A 530 -2.97 3.60 16.22
N ALA A 531 -2.17 3.14 17.17
CA ALA A 531 -1.81 3.90 18.37
C ALA A 531 -0.72 4.96 18.13
N THR A 532 0.03 4.89 17.03
CA THR A 532 1.14 5.82 16.76
C THR A 532 0.63 7.16 16.21
N PRO A 533 0.84 8.28 16.92
CA PRO A 533 0.45 9.61 16.44
C PRO A 533 1.43 10.14 15.39
N TYR A 534 0.99 11.15 14.62
CA TYR A 534 1.82 11.82 13.60
C TYR A 534 3.17 12.31 14.15
N ALA A 535 3.18 12.91 15.35
CA ALA A 535 4.38 13.48 15.96
C ALA A 535 5.51 12.46 16.12
N THR A 536 5.18 11.19 16.38
CA THR A 536 6.17 10.10 16.43
C THR A 536 6.78 9.88 15.05
N TYR A 537 5.96 9.78 14.00
CA TYR A 537 6.48 9.61 12.64
C TYR A 537 7.34 10.79 12.20
N GLU A 538 6.92 12.03 12.47
CA GLU A 538 7.71 13.22 12.12
C GLU A 538 9.07 13.21 12.84
N LYS A 539 9.09 12.88 14.13
CA LYS A 539 10.32 12.76 14.90
C LYS A 539 11.25 11.69 14.35
N GLU A 540 10.74 10.51 14.05
CA GLU A 540 11.52 9.41 13.49
C GLU A 540 12.06 9.74 12.09
N VAL A 541 11.27 10.36 11.22
CA VAL A 541 11.73 10.86 9.91
C VAL A 541 12.91 11.82 10.08
N ARG A 542 12.73 12.87 10.89
CA ARG A 542 13.75 13.92 11.07
C ARG A 542 15.01 13.36 11.72
N SER A 543 14.86 12.57 12.78
CA SER A 543 15.96 11.95 13.50
C SER A 543 16.77 11.00 12.62
N GLN A 544 16.10 10.10 11.90
CA GLN A 544 16.75 9.13 11.04
C GLN A 544 17.45 9.78 9.86
N LEU A 545 16.79 10.72 9.16
CA LEU A 545 17.43 11.45 8.05
C LEU A 545 18.63 12.27 8.54
N ALA A 546 18.56 12.90 9.71
CA ALA A 546 19.69 13.63 10.28
C ALA A 546 20.89 12.71 10.58
N ARG A 547 20.66 11.51 11.12
CA ARG A 547 21.72 10.53 11.40
C ARG A 547 22.35 9.98 10.12
N MET A 548 21.53 9.64 9.13
CA MET A 548 21.99 9.06 7.86
C MET A 548 22.71 10.09 6.98
N LEU A 549 22.17 11.31 6.89
CA LEU A 549 22.52 12.29 5.86
C LEU A 549 23.24 13.53 6.40
N GLY A 550 23.24 13.73 7.72
CA GLY A 550 23.96 14.82 8.39
C GLY A 550 25.45 14.90 8.02
N PRO A 551 26.18 13.78 7.93
CA PRO A 551 27.56 13.79 7.44
C PRO A 551 27.71 14.28 5.98
N GLY A 552 26.64 14.23 5.18
CA GLY A 552 26.55 14.83 3.84
C GLY A 552 26.14 16.32 3.84
N GLY A 553 25.89 16.90 5.03
CA GLY A 553 25.45 18.29 5.21
C GLY A 553 23.94 18.50 5.23
N PHE A 554 23.14 17.41 5.28
CA PHE A 554 21.69 17.51 5.43
C PHE A 554 21.31 18.03 6.82
N ASP A 555 20.38 18.97 6.85
CA ASP A 555 19.79 19.52 8.07
C ASP A 555 18.26 19.34 7.96
N PRO A 556 17.63 18.49 8.80
CA PRO A 556 16.18 18.25 8.72
C PRO A 556 15.33 19.51 8.96
N ALA A 557 15.84 20.49 9.72
CA ALA A 557 15.13 21.73 9.99
C ALA A 557 15.17 22.67 8.79
N ARG A 558 16.25 22.66 8.01
CA ARG A 558 16.43 23.50 6.82
C ARG A 558 15.89 22.84 5.55
N ASP A 559 16.14 21.54 5.37
CA ASP A 559 16.03 20.88 4.07
C ASP A 559 14.65 20.23 3.86
N ILE A 560 13.95 19.82 4.93
CA ILE A 560 12.59 19.27 4.81
C ILE A 560 11.59 20.41 4.56
N ALA A 561 10.79 20.24 3.50
CA ALA A 561 9.73 21.16 3.10
C ALA A 561 8.32 20.60 3.39
N GLY A 562 8.15 19.28 3.42
CA GLY A 562 6.85 18.63 3.63
C GLY A 562 6.99 17.17 4.02
N ILE A 563 6.04 16.66 4.80
CA ILE A 563 5.96 15.24 5.19
C ILE A 563 4.52 14.77 5.06
N THR A 564 4.33 13.68 4.32
CA THR A 564 3.06 12.96 4.25
C THR A 564 3.29 11.51 4.64
N VAL A 565 2.60 11.03 5.67
CA VAL A 565 2.69 9.65 6.19
C VAL A 565 1.43 8.90 5.81
N ASN A 566 1.54 7.98 4.85
CA ASN A 566 0.44 7.11 4.45
C ASN A 566 0.49 5.84 5.29
N ARG A 567 -0.35 5.80 6.32
CA ARG A 567 -0.46 4.67 7.25
C ARG A 567 -1.50 3.69 6.73
N TRP A 568 -1.09 2.44 6.47
CA TRP A 568 -1.98 1.37 6.07
C TRP A 568 -2.00 0.28 7.13
N SER A 569 -2.86 0.44 8.12
CA SER A 569 -3.18 -0.59 9.12
C SER A 569 -3.75 -1.88 8.49
N HIS A 570 -4.19 -1.77 7.23
CA HIS A 570 -4.79 -2.81 6.42
C HIS A 570 -4.26 -2.65 4.97
N GLY A 571 -2.95 -2.78 4.79
CA GLY A 571 -2.28 -2.60 3.49
C GLY A 571 -2.49 -3.77 2.54
N TYR A 572 -1.49 -4.63 2.39
CA TYR A 572 -1.56 -5.74 1.45
C TYR A 572 -2.58 -6.81 1.86
N ALA A 573 -3.14 -7.47 0.84
CA ALA A 573 -3.90 -8.70 1.05
C ALA A 573 -2.97 -9.75 1.68
N TYR A 574 -3.53 -10.60 2.54
CA TYR A 574 -2.80 -11.73 3.10
C TYR A 574 -2.60 -12.77 2.01
N GLU A 575 -1.34 -12.98 1.62
CA GLU A 575 -0.95 -14.10 0.77
C GLU A 575 -0.71 -15.34 1.67
N TYR A 576 -1.11 -16.51 1.20
CA TYR A 576 -1.00 -17.73 1.98
C TYR A 576 0.46 -18.10 2.24
N ASN A 577 0.72 -18.60 3.45
CA ASN A 577 2.06 -18.85 3.94
C ASN A 577 2.22 -20.31 4.32
N SER A 578 3.06 -21.06 3.59
CA SER A 578 3.23 -22.51 3.77
C SER A 578 3.77 -22.96 5.14
N LEU A 579 4.26 -22.03 5.97
CA LEU A 579 4.61 -22.32 7.37
C LEU A 579 3.38 -22.50 8.28
N TYR A 580 2.26 -21.84 7.93
CA TYR A 580 1.09 -21.71 8.81
C TYR A 580 -0.23 -22.12 8.15
N ASP A 581 -0.25 -22.20 6.82
CA ASP A 581 -1.44 -22.41 6.03
C ASP A 581 -1.29 -23.69 5.19
N PRO A 582 -2.32 -24.55 5.12
CA PRO A 582 -2.28 -25.73 4.27
C PRO A 582 -2.41 -25.36 2.79
N VAL A 583 -2.02 -26.28 1.92
CA VAL A 583 -2.38 -26.19 0.49
C VAL A 583 -3.82 -26.68 0.32
N TRP A 584 -4.74 -25.79 -0.01
CA TRP A 584 -6.14 -26.14 -0.25
C TRP A 584 -6.37 -26.69 -1.66
N PRO A 585 -7.32 -27.62 -1.84
CA PRO A 585 -7.89 -27.91 -3.15
C PRO A 585 -8.56 -26.68 -3.76
N ALA A 586 -8.64 -26.63 -5.09
CA ALA A 586 -9.35 -25.58 -5.82
C ALA A 586 -10.80 -25.44 -5.33
N GLY A 587 -11.25 -24.21 -5.12
CA GLY A 587 -12.57 -23.86 -4.59
C GLY A 587 -12.70 -23.93 -3.07
N GLN A 588 -11.70 -24.46 -2.36
CA GLN A 588 -11.74 -24.62 -0.90
C GLN A 588 -10.85 -23.63 -0.15
N ALA A 589 -10.02 -22.84 -0.85
CA ALA A 589 -9.22 -21.83 -0.19
C ALA A 589 -10.12 -20.73 0.43
N PRO A 590 -9.75 -20.16 1.58
CA PRO A 590 -10.57 -19.16 2.27
C PRO A 590 -11.00 -17.97 1.39
N CYS A 591 -10.15 -17.47 0.48
CA CYS A 591 -10.51 -16.36 -0.40
C CYS A 591 -11.60 -16.76 -1.42
N GLU A 592 -11.63 -18.03 -1.82
CA GLU A 592 -12.61 -18.59 -2.76
C GLU A 592 -13.96 -18.82 -2.12
N ILE A 593 -13.99 -19.32 -0.88
CA ILE A 593 -15.22 -19.42 -0.07
C ILE A 593 -15.74 -18.02 0.26
N ALA A 594 -14.85 -17.11 0.66
CA ALA A 594 -15.20 -15.75 1.04
C ALA A 594 -15.87 -14.97 -0.10
N ARG A 595 -15.35 -15.08 -1.33
CA ARG A 595 -15.76 -14.25 -2.46
C ARG A 595 -17.06 -14.65 -3.17
N GLN A 596 -17.72 -15.72 -2.72
CA GLN A 596 -18.97 -16.21 -3.32
C GLN A 596 -20.07 -15.14 -3.27
N GLY A 597 -20.78 -14.93 -4.38
CA GLY A 597 -21.87 -13.95 -4.42
C GLY A 597 -23.15 -14.45 -3.72
N ARG A 598 -23.88 -13.55 -3.04
CA ARG A 598 -25.17 -13.82 -2.41
C ARG A 598 -26.27 -13.02 -3.12
N GLY A 599 -27.14 -13.69 -3.87
CA GLY A 599 -28.17 -13.01 -4.66
C GLY A 599 -27.55 -11.95 -5.58
N ASN A 600 -28.03 -10.71 -5.46
CA ASN A 600 -27.56 -9.51 -6.19
C ASN A 600 -26.36 -8.80 -5.55
N ILE A 601 -25.66 -9.47 -4.62
CA ILE A 601 -24.44 -8.96 -3.95
C ILE A 601 -23.25 -9.84 -4.34
N THR A 602 -22.16 -9.22 -4.80
CA THR A 602 -20.87 -9.88 -5.10
C THR A 602 -19.70 -9.18 -4.43
N ILE A 603 -18.55 -9.85 -4.28
CA ILE A 603 -17.37 -9.33 -3.55
C ILE A 603 -16.19 -9.26 -4.51
N ALA A 604 -15.41 -8.17 -4.52
CA ALA A 604 -14.45 -7.87 -5.59
C ALA A 604 -13.06 -7.37 -5.14
N ASN A 605 -12.80 -7.19 -3.85
CA ASN A 605 -11.50 -6.67 -3.38
C ASN A 605 -10.34 -7.61 -3.76
N SER A 606 -9.09 -7.12 -3.76
CA SER A 606 -7.90 -7.95 -3.99
C SER A 606 -7.75 -9.07 -2.94
N ASP A 607 -8.34 -8.89 -1.75
CA ASP A 607 -8.51 -9.95 -0.74
C ASP A 607 -9.23 -11.21 -1.30
N ALA A 608 -10.07 -11.06 -2.33
CA ALA A 608 -10.74 -12.17 -3.03
C ALA A 608 -9.78 -13.01 -3.90
N ALA A 609 -8.54 -12.58 -4.08
CA ALA A 609 -7.48 -13.35 -4.71
C ALA A 609 -6.40 -13.80 -3.72
N ALA A 610 -6.46 -13.37 -2.44
CA ALA A 610 -5.34 -13.48 -1.51
C ALA A 610 -4.03 -12.90 -2.09
N TYR A 611 -4.14 -11.84 -2.90
CA TYR A 611 -3.04 -11.29 -3.68
C TYR A 611 -3.21 -9.77 -3.83
N ALA A 612 -2.18 -8.98 -3.48
CA ALA A 612 -2.32 -7.54 -3.21
C ALA A 612 -2.18 -6.61 -4.44
N TYR A 613 -2.03 -7.17 -5.64
CA TYR A 613 -1.55 -6.44 -6.81
C TYR A 613 -2.68 -5.86 -7.67
N THR A 614 -2.30 -4.92 -8.53
CA THR A 614 -3.24 -4.15 -9.37
C THR A 614 -4.02 -5.04 -10.34
N ASN A 615 -3.35 -5.99 -10.99
CA ASN A 615 -4.00 -7.02 -11.80
C ASN A 615 -5.06 -7.81 -11.02
N ALA A 616 -4.74 -8.25 -9.80
CA ALA A 616 -5.66 -8.99 -8.95
C ALA A 616 -6.93 -8.19 -8.65
N ALA A 617 -6.78 -6.90 -8.31
CA ALA A 617 -7.89 -6.01 -8.07
C ALA A 617 -8.80 -5.87 -9.31
N ILE A 618 -8.21 -5.77 -10.51
CA ILE A 618 -8.94 -5.67 -11.78
C ILE A 618 -9.67 -6.98 -12.10
N ASP A 619 -8.98 -8.11 -11.97
CA ASP A 619 -9.52 -9.44 -12.29
C ASP A 619 -10.67 -9.82 -11.36
N GLN A 620 -10.54 -9.53 -10.06
CA GLN A 620 -11.61 -9.79 -9.09
C GLN A 620 -12.83 -8.87 -9.31
N ALA A 621 -12.61 -7.64 -9.79
CA ALA A 621 -13.69 -6.75 -10.21
C ALA A 621 -14.45 -7.29 -11.43
N HIS A 622 -13.72 -7.71 -12.47
CA HIS A 622 -14.32 -8.30 -13.66
C HIS A 622 -15.11 -9.58 -13.33
N ARG A 623 -14.52 -10.48 -12.51
CA ARG A 623 -15.20 -11.69 -12.02
C ARG A 623 -16.52 -11.35 -11.32
N ALA A 624 -16.48 -10.45 -10.33
CA ALA A 624 -17.65 -10.10 -9.53
C ALA A 624 -18.78 -9.53 -10.40
N VAL A 625 -18.47 -8.66 -11.36
CA VAL A 625 -19.46 -8.15 -12.32
C VAL A 625 -20.02 -9.27 -13.22
N GLY A 626 -19.17 -10.19 -13.69
CA GLY A 626 -19.64 -11.35 -14.47
C GLY A 626 -20.58 -12.27 -13.68
N GLU A 627 -20.35 -12.44 -12.37
CA GLU A 627 -21.26 -13.19 -11.49
C GLU A 627 -22.62 -12.52 -11.31
N LEU A 628 -22.66 -11.18 -11.31
CA LEU A 628 -23.89 -10.41 -11.29
C LEU A 628 -24.70 -10.54 -12.59
N ALA A 629 -24.05 -10.79 -13.73
CA ALA A 629 -24.72 -11.00 -15.01
C ALA A 629 -25.34 -12.39 -15.14
N ARG A 630 -24.66 -13.44 -14.65
CA ARG A 630 -25.15 -14.83 -14.69
C ARG A 630 -26.40 -15.10 -13.84
N LYS A 631 -26.74 -14.17 -12.94
CA LYS A 631 -27.89 -14.25 -12.03
C LYS A 631 -29.08 -13.39 -12.47
N ALA A 632 -28.93 -12.68 -13.61
CA ALA A 632 -29.95 -11.77 -14.14
C ALA A 632 -31.05 -12.50 -14.89
#